data_AF-A0A2M8NIP3-F1
#
_entry.id   AF-A0A2M8NIP3-F1
#
_cell.length_a   1.000
_cell.length_b   1.000
_cell.length_c   1.000
_cell.angle_alpha   90.00
_cell.angle_beta   90.00
_cell.angle_gamma   90.00
#
_symmetry.space_group_name_H-M   'P 1'
#
loop_
_entity.id
_entity.type
_entity.pdbx_description
1 polymer ?
#
loop_
_entity_poly.entity_id
_entity_poly.type
_entity_poly.pdbx_seq_one_letter_code
_entity_poly.pdbx_strand_id
1 'polypeptide(L)' 'MITRQSINVRSRPSAGQTPIVAQLPSATVMRVLGVEVGPNDGLLWYRIEADVAGAFIRNGYVRSDTVAEVTPCPSF' A
#
# COMPACT_ATOMS: atom_id res chain seq x y z
N MET A 1 1.51 -6.90 4.89
CA MET A 1 1.86 -6.98 3.45
C MET A 1 3.27 -6.44 3.24
N ILE A 2 3.95 -6.85 2.17
CA ILE A 2 5.26 -6.33 1.76
C ILE A 2 5.21 -5.79 0.34
N THR A 3 5.94 -4.71 0.08
CA THR A 3 6.10 -4.16 -1.26
C THR A 3 7.10 -4.99 -2.07
N ARG A 4 6.76 -5.32 -3.32
CA ARG A 4 7.69 -6.06 -4.21
C ARG A 4 8.67 -5.15 -4.96
N GLN A 5 8.27 -3.90 -5.13
CA GLN A 5 9.01 -2.85 -5.83
C GLN A 5 8.76 -1.53 -5.11
N SER A 6 9.42 -0.46 -5.55
CA SER A 6 9.10 0.88 -5.07
C SER A 6 7.69 1.27 -5.52
N ILE A 7 6.81 1.59 -4.59
CA ILE A 7 5.41 1.92 -4.86
C ILE A 7 5.06 3.31 -4.33
N ASN A 8 4.15 3.97 -5.04
CA ASN A 8 3.64 5.27 -4.65
C ASN A 8 2.39 5.10 -3.78
N VAL A 9 2.48 5.64 -2.56
CA VAL A 9 1.35 5.75 -1.64
C VAL A 9 0.56 6.99 -1.99
N ARG A 10 -0.74 6.83 -2.17
CA ARG A 10 -1.66 7.92 -2.52
C ARG A 10 -2.54 8.28 -1.34
N SER A 11 -3.02 9.53 -1.31
CA SER A 11 -3.97 9.99 -0.29
C SER A 11 -5.39 9.46 -0.49
N ARG A 12 -5.68 8.92 -1.68
CA ARG A 12 -6.99 8.39 -2.07
C ARG A 12 -6.82 7.17 -2.99
N PRO A 13 -7.80 6.25 -3.03
CA PRO A 13 -7.78 5.05 -3.87
C PRO A 13 -8.12 5.40 -5.34
N SER A 14 -7.24 6.11 -6.05
CA SER A 14 -7.45 6.44 -7.47
C SER A 14 -6.12 6.47 -8.23
N ALA A 15 -6.06 5.76 -9.36
CA ALA A 15 -5.03 5.97 -10.37
C ALA A 15 -5.26 7.32 -11.08
N GLY A 16 -4.22 8.11 -11.32
CA GLY A 16 -4.29 9.39 -12.01
C GLY A 16 -3.99 10.60 -11.12
N GLN A 17 -5.00 11.39 -10.77
CA GLN A 17 -4.87 12.78 -10.31
C GLN A 17 -4.64 13.00 -8.81
N THR A 18 -4.53 11.95 -8.01
CA THR A 18 -4.36 12.09 -6.56
C THR A 18 -2.90 12.35 -6.19
N PRO A 19 -2.62 13.28 -5.27
CA PRO A 19 -1.26 13.54 -4.81
C PRO A 19 -0.63 12.29 -4.19
N ILE A 20 0.62 12.04 -4.57
CA ILE A 20 1.48 11.03 -3.96
C ILE A 20 1.88 11.57 -2.59
N VAL A 21 1.50 10.85 -1.55
CA VAL A 21 1.79 11.23 -0.15
C VAL A 21 3.19 10.78 0.24
N ALA A 22 3.59 9.61 -0.24
CA ALA A 22 4.88 9.03 0.06
C ALA A 22 5.24 7.97 -0.98
N GLN A 23 6.50 7.57 -1.01
CA GLN A 23 6.98 6.43 -1.78
C GLN A 23 7.50 5.38 -0.81
N LEU A 24 6.94 4.18 -0.87
CA LEU A 24 7.43 3.02 -0.13
C LEU A 24 8.49 2.34 -1.00
N PRO A 25 9.74 2.17 -0.53
CA PRO A 25 10.73 1.36 -1.24
C PRO A 25 10.30 -0.11 -1.28
N SER A 26 10.95 -0.91 -2.13
CA SER A 26 10.76 -2.36 -2.13
C SER A 26 11.10 -2.98 -0.78
N ALA A 27 10.52 -4.14 -0.49
CA ALA A 27 10.68 -4.86 0.76
C ALA A 27 10.20 -4.11 2.02
N THR A 28 9.34 -3.10 1.86
CA THR A 28 8.74 -2.41 3.02
C THR A 28 7.54 -3.17 3.54
N VAL A 29 7.57 -3.48 4.82
CA VAL A 29 6.44 -4.11 5.51
C VAL A 29 5.45 -3.04 5.95
N MET A 30 4.17 -3.29 5.69
CA MET A 30 3.08 -2.40 6.07
C MET A 30 1.89 -3.17 6.60
N ARG A 31 1.10 -2.49 7.43
CA ARG A 31 -0.13 -3.01 8.00
C ARG A 31 -1.31 -2.58 7.13
N VAL A 32 -2.19 -3.52 6.80
CA VAL A 32 -3.44 -3.22 6.09
C VAL A 32 -4.51 -2.90 7.12
N LEU A 33 -5.12 -1.73 6.99
CA LEU A 33 -6.26 -1.28 7.78
C LEU A 33 -7.59 -1.66 7.13
N GLY A 34 -7.64 -1.71 5.80
CA GLY A 34 -8.87 -1.98 5.09
C GLY A 34 -8.66 -2.12 3.59
N VAL A 35 -9.74 -2.47 2.90
CA VAL A 35 -9.77 -2.63 1.45
C VAL A 35 -10.90 -1.79 0.88
N GLU A 36 -10.61 -1.09 -0.21
CA GLU A 36 -11.55 -0.20 -0.88
C GLU A 36 -11.41 -0.38 -2.39
N VAL A 37 -12.53 -0.32 -3.11
CA VAL A 37 -12.49 -0.31 -4.58
C VAL A 37 -12.41 1.13 -5.05
N GLY A 38 -11.42 1.41 -5.90
CA GLY A 38 -11.18 2.74 -6.41
C GLY A 38 -12.36 3.21 -7.27
N PRO A 39 -12.98 4.36 -6.94
CA PRO A 39 -14.21 4.80 -7.60
C PRO A 39 -14.01 5.19 -9.08
N ASN A 40 -12.77 5.45 -9.50
CA ASN A 40 -12.44 5.91 -10.85
C ASN A 40 -11.90 4.80 -11.75
N ASP A 41 -11.20 3.84 -11.17
CA ASP A 41 -10.46 2.78 -11.87
C ASP A 41 -11.05 1.38 -11.63
N GLY A 42 -11.96 1.21 -10.66
CA GLY A 42 -12.55 -0.08 -10.33
C GLY A 42 -11.54 -1.09 -9.75
N LEU A 43 -10.33 -0.63 -9.44
CA LEU A 43 -9.23 -1.46 -8.95
C LEU A 43 -9.31 -1.58 -7.44
N LEU A 44 -8.75 -2.66 -6.90
CA LEU A 44 -8.77 -2.94 -5.48
C LEU A 44 -7.56 -2.27 -4.81
N TRP A 45 -7.84 -1.41 -3.84
CA TRP A 45 -6.87 -0.61 -3.10
C TRP A 45 -6.86 -1.03 -1.63
N TYR A 46 -5.66 -1.16 -1.06
CA TYR A 46 -5.48 -1.39 0.36
C TYR A 46 -5.19 -0.08 1.05
N ARG A 47 -5.97 0.22 2.08
CA ARG A 47 -5.67 1.25 3.05
C ARG A 47 -4.64 0.69 4.01
N ILE A 48 -3.48 1.34 4.10
CA ILE A 48 -2.33 0.87 4.87
C ILE A 48 -1.82 1.92 5.84
N GLU A 49 -1.19 1.41 6.89
CA GLU A 49 -0.29 2.14 7.78
C GLU A 49 1.14 1.61 7.61
N ALA A 50 2.08 2.54 7.45
CA ALA A 50 3.48 2.22 7.30
C ALA A 50 4.35 3.30 7.95
N ASP A 51 5.44 2.88 8.57
CA ASP A 51 6.51 3.78 9.01
C ASP A 51 7.63 3.71 7.97
N VAL A 52 7.96 4.85 7.36
CA VAL A 52 8.96 4.93 6.29
C VAL A 52 9.93 6.05 6.60
N ALA A 53 11.17 5.69 6.91
CA ALA A 53 12.27 6.66 7.10
C ALA A 53 11.92 7.84 8.04
N GLY A 54 11.18 7.57 9.12
CA GLY A 54 10.76 8.59 10.09
C GLY A 54 9.47 9.34 9.74
N ALA A 55 8.79 8.98 8.64
CA ALA A 55 7.46 9.45 8.31
C ALA A 55 6.43 8.34 8.58
N PHE A 56 5.53 8.58 9.53
CA PHE A 56 4.44 7.66 9.82
C PHE A 56 3.22 7.97 8.93
N ILE A 57 2.91 7.05 8.02
CA ILE A 57 1.76 7.14 7.14
C ILE A 57 0.59 6.48 7.85
N ARG A 58 -0.37 7.29 8.33
CA ARG A 58 -1.60 6.79 8.99
C ARG A 58 -2.68 6.33 8.02
N ASN A 59 -2.74 6.91 6.83
CA ASN A 59 -3.83 6.67 5.86
C ASN A 59 -3.28 6.72 4.44
N GLY A 60 -2.48 5.73 4.09
CA GLY A 60 -1.98 5.54 2.73
C GLY A 60 -2.88 4.59 1.95
N TYR A 61 -3.04 4.84 0.66
CA TYR A 61 -3.65 3.87 -0.26
C TYR A 61 -2.60 3.34 -1.21
N VAL A 62 -2.52 2.01 -1.30
CA VAL A 62 -1.64 1.27 -2.21
C VAL A 62 -2.47 0.28 -3.02
N ARG A 63 -2.06 0.05 -4.26
CA ARG A 63 -2.82 -0.82 -5.16
C ARG A 63 -2.49 -2.28 -4.88
N SER A 64 -3.52 -3.12 -4.87
CA SER A 64 -3.40 -4.52 -4.45
C SER A 64 -2.44 -5.37 -5.28
N ASP A 65 -2.26 -5.05 -6.55
CA ASP A 65 -1.35 -5.72 -7.49
C ASP A 65 0.14 -5.45 -7.20
N THR A 66 0.45 -4.37 -6.49
CA THR A 66 1.83 -3.93 -6.23
C THR A 66 2.39 -4.45 -4.91
N VAL A 67 1.55 -5.14 -4.14
CA VAL A 67 1.84 -5.59 -2.77
C VAL A 67 1.59 -7.08 -2.66
N ALA A 68 2.41 -7.75 -1.87
CA ALA A 68 2.26 -9.17 -1.60
C ALA A 68 1.86 -9.37 -0.13
N GLU A 69 0.99 -10.34 0.12
CA GLU A 69 0.82 -10.83 1.48
C GLU A 69 2.12 -11.53 1.91
N VAL A 70 2.58 -11.21 3.12
CA VAL A 70 3.66 -11.96 3.76
C VAL A 70 2.99 -13.00 4.61
N THR A 71 2.73 -14.16 4.04
CA THR A 71 2.34 -15.33 4.81
C THR A 71 3.63 -15.99 5.27
N PRO A 72 3.96 -16.02 6.57
CA PRO A 72 5.10 -16.82 7.03
C PRO A 72 4.80 -18.27 6.68
N CYS A 73 5.68 -18.91 5.90
CA CYS A 73 5.55 -20.33 5.62
C CYS A 73 5.51 -21.09 6.95
N PRO A 74 4.46 -21.88 7.24
CA PRO A 74 4.46 -22.73 8.42
C PRO A 74 5.58 -23.75 8.26
N SER A 75 6.57 -23.71 9.15
CA SER A 75 7.58 -24.75 9.28
C SER A 75 6.90 -26.02 9.79
N PHE A 76 6.78 -27.03 8.93
CA PHE A 76 6.45 -28.40 9.31
C PHE A 76 7.73 -29.19 9.60
#